data_AF-A0A928GWW9-F1
#
_entry.id   AF-A0A928GWW9-F1
#
_cell.length_a   1.000
_cell.length_b   1.000
_cell.length_c   1.000
_cell.angle_alpha   90.00
_cell.angle_beta   90.00
_cell.angle_gamma   90.00
#
_symmetry.space_group_name_H-M   'P 1'
#
loop_
_entity.id
_entity.type
_entity.pdbx_description
1 polymer ?
#
loop_
_entity_poly.entity_id
_entity_poly.type
_entity_poly.pdbx_seq_one_letter_code
_entity_poly.pdbx_strand_id
1 'polypeptide(L)'
;MIPTVTNPLGTDYRQPLTLTALSASSSVTLNATGSPVVSGLKYRTRSGSWQSYTTGTTVSLPSPGDYVQFWNTAGQLSTGILDCVQFAMTGTIAGSGNVQSLLNFSMQAPNSCFIKLFQGCASLIYSPEFPATTLSGACYYNTFYDCSALLTAPALPATALAGECYKYMFYHCSSLTAMPALPATALSYHCYKDMFNGCTSMASMAVLPAPVLA
;
A
#
# COMPACT_ATOMS: atom_id res chain seq x y z
N MET A 1 16.72 -20.55 2.58
CA MET A 1 15.67 -20.51 3.62
C MET A 1 14.83 -19.29 3.36
N ILE A 2 13.61 -19.47 2.83
CA ILE A 2 12.62 -18.41 2.70
C ILE A 2 12.10 -18.15 4.13
N PRO A 3 12.16 -16.92 4.67
CA PRO A 3 11.60 -16.67 5.98
C PRO A 3 10.09 -16.92 5.90
N THR A 4 9.61 -17.83 6.74
CA THR A 4 8.17 -18.05 6.97
C THR A 4 7.60 -16.76 7.53
N VAL A 5 6.88 -15.98 6.71
CA VAL A 5 6.02 -14.91 7.20
C VAL A 5 4.75 -15.58 7.70
N THR A 6 4.82 -16.19 8.88
CA THR A 6 3.63 -16.42 9.68
C THR A 6 3.05 -15.04 9.94
N ASN A 7 1.87 -14.73 9.40
CA ASN A 7 1.02 -13.63 9.88
C ASN A 7 0.57 -14.02 11.29
N PRO A 8 1.15 -13.45 12.36
CA PRO A 8 0.61 -13.62 13.68
C PRO A 8 -0.40 -12.47 13.87
N LEU A 9 -1.64 -12.76 14.22
CA LEU A 9 -2.49 -11.71 14.81
C LEU A 9 -1.87 -11.30 16.17
N GLY A 10 -0.84 -10.46 16.10
CA GLY A 10 -0.13 -9.79 17.17
C GLY A 10 -0.14 -8.31 16.82
N THR A 11 -1.27 -7.67 17.11
CA THR A 11 -1.65 -6.35 16.63
C THR A 11 -0.86 -5.24 17.31
N ASP A 12 0.39 -5.03 16.93
CA ASP A 12 1.01 -3.72 17.10
C ASP A 12 0.84 -2.91 15.81
N TYR A 13 -0.34 -2.30 15.66
CA TYR A 13 -0.65 -1.39 14.55
C TYR A 13 0.30 -0.17 14.48
N ARG A 14 1.25 -0.02 15.41
CA ARG A 14 2.26 1.04 15.44
C ARG A 14 3.56 0.66 14.72
N GLN A 15 3.65 -0.52 14.10
CA GLN A 15 4.77 -0.81 13.21
C GLN A 15 4.71 0.09 11.96
N PRO A 16 5.74 0.93 11.70
CA PRO A 16 5.72 1.81 10.54
C PRO A 16 5.76 1.05 9.22
N LEU A 17 5.22 1.66 8.16
CA LEU A 17 5.47 1.23 6.79
C LEU A 17 6.96 0.98 6.58
N THR A 18 7.31 -0.25 6.22
CA THR A 18 8.68 -0.73 6.06
C THR A 18 8.85 -1.32 4.66
N LEU A 19 9.82 -0.81 3.91
CA LEU A 19 10.19 -1.28 2.58
C LEU A 19 11.57 -1.90 2.65
N THR A 20 11.64 -3.22 2.46
CA THR A 20 12.86 -4.03 2.64
C THR A 20 13.37 -4.53 1.30
N ALA A 21 14.65 -4.36 1.03
CA ALA A 21 15.31 -4.90 -0.14
C ALA A 21 15.45 -6.42 -0.04
N LEU A 22 14.98 -7.13 -1.07
CA LEU A 22 15.21 -8.55 -1.27
C LEU A 22 16.40 -8.81 -2.22
N SER A 23 16.78 -7.80 -3.01
CA SER A 23 17.96 -7.82 -3.88
C SER A 23 18.94 -6.70 -3.53
N ALA A 24 20.21 -6.89 -3.82
CA ALA A 24 21.21 -5.84 -3.72
C ALA A 24 20.89 -4.67 -4.67
N SER A 25 21.51 -3.51 -4.41
CA SER A 25 21.38 -2.31 -5.24
C SER A 25 19.93 -1.84 -5.47
N SER A 26 19.06 -2.08 -4.50
CA SER A 26 17.68 -1.60 -4.53
C SER A 26 17.61 -0.14 -4.07
N SER A 27 16.55 0.57 -4.42
CA SER A 27 16.29 1.91 -3.88
C SER A 27 14.81 2.19 -3.75
N VAL A 28 14.50 3.16 -2.89
CA VAL A 28 13.14 3.64 -2.65
C VAL A 28 13.14 5.17 -2.63
N THR A 29 12.19 5.75 -3.35
CA THR A 29 11.96 7.20 -3.41
C THR A 29 10.47 7.47 -3.24
N LEU A 30 10.08 8.30 -2.29
CA LEU A 30 8.75 8.88 -2.20
C LEU A 30 8.75 10.25 -2.88
N ASN A 31 8.09 10.34 -4.03
CA ASN A 31 7.96 11.53 -4.87
C ASN A 31 6.68 12.30 -4.52
N ALA A 32 6.62 13.57 -4.94
CA ALA A 32 5.41 14.38 -4.95
C ALA A 32 5.15 14.86 -6.39
N THR A 33 3.88 14.82 -6.80
CA THR A 33 3.38 15.41 -8.05
C THR A 33 2.37 16.48 -7.69
N GLY A 34 2.45 17.64 -8.34
CA GLY A 34 1.65 18.81 -8.00
C GLY A 34 2.09 19.46 -6.69
N SER A 35 1.14 19.88 -5.87
CA SER A 35 1.38 20.56 -4.58
C SER A 35 0.67 19.86 -3.42
N PRO A 36 0.94 18.57 -3.14
CA PRO A 36 0.34 17.87 -2.00
C PRO A 36 0.80 18.50 -0.68
N VAL A 37 -0.09 18.51 0.33
CA VAL A 37 0.20 19.06 1.66
C VAL A 37 1.00 18.04 2.48
N VAL A 38 2.31 18.03 2.23
CA VAL A 38 3.23 17.06 2.83
C VAL A 38 4.15 17.79 3.80
N SER A 39 3.87 17.68 5.10
CA SER A 39 4.73 18.18 6.17
C SER A 39 4.96 17.06 7.19
N GLY A 40 6.04 17.15 7.99
CA GLY A 40 6.29 16.16 9.05
C GLY A 40 6.64 14.74 8.56
N LEU A 41 6.95 14.56 7.27
CA LEU A 41 7.48 13.29 6.77
C LEU A 41 8.84 13.00 7.39
N LYS A 42 8.99 11.76 7.83
CA LYS A 42 10.20 11.22 8.42
C LYS A 42 10.49 9.85 7.85
N TYR A 43 11.77 9.52 7.86
CA TYR A 43 12.25 8.19 7.53
C TYR A 43 13.35 7.75 8.50
N ARG A 44 13.60 6.45 8.54
CA ARG A 44 14.80 5.88 9.16
C ARG A 44 15.20 4.58 8.49
N THR A 45 16.47 4.22 8.61
CA THR A 45 17.01 2.91 8.22
C THR A 45 17.42 2.13 9.48
N ARG A 46 17.94 0.92 9.31
CA ARG A 46 18.13 -0.16 10.32
C ARG A 46 18.66 0.25 11.70
N SER A 47 19.46 1.30 11.81
CA SER A 47 20.02 1.80 13.08
C SER A 47 19.89 3.32 13.26
N GLY A 48 19.09 3.97 12.41
CA GLY A 48 18.95 5.42 12.41
C GLY A 48 17.86 5.91 13.35
N SER A 49 18.12 7.03 14.03
CA SER A 49 17.06 7.88 14.55
C SER A 49 16.16 8.35 13.41
N TRP A 50 14.90 8.67 13.70
CA TRP A 50 14.02 9.29 12.72
C TRP A 50 14.58 10.63 12.25
N GLN A 51 14.68 10.79 10.94
CA GLN A 51 15.14 12.02 10.29
C GLN A 51 14.01 12.59 9.43
N SER A 52 14.01 13.91 9.22
CA SER A 52 13.11 14.54 8.26
C SER A 52 13.37 14.00 6.86
N TYR A 53 12.30 13.78 6.10
CA TYR A 53 12.36 13.32 4.72
C TYR A 53 11.83 14.40 3.79
N THR A 54 12.60 14.70 2.74
CA THR A 54 12.19 15.59 1.65
C THR A 54 11.75 14.75 0.46
N THR A 55 10.57 15.02 -0.10
CA THR A 55 10.07 14.29 -1.28
C THR A 55 11.06 14.36 -2.45
N GLY A 56 11.16 13.26 -3.21
CA GLY A 56 12.17 13.07 -4.26
C GLY A 56 13.54 12.58 -3.75
N THR A 57 13.79 12.55 -2.44
CA THR A 57 15.03 11.98 -1.89
C THR A 57 15.07 10.47 -2.10
N THR A 58 16.10 9.97 -2.77
CA THR A 58 16.27 8.53 -2.97
C THR A 58 17.02 7.90 -1.79
N VAL A 59 16.44 6.86 -1.19
CA VAL A 59 17.08 6.04 -0.15
C VAL A 59 17.65 4.79 -0.79
N SER A 60 18.97 4.66 -0.78
CA SER A 60 19.68 3.49 -1.30
C SER A 60 19.66 2.33 -0.31
N LEU A 61 19.34 1.13 -0.78
CA LEU A 61 19.33 -0.14 -0.03
C LEU A 61 20.34 -1.10 -0.68
N PRO A 62 21.64 -0.98 -0.36
CA PRO A 62 22.71 -1.66 -1.09
C PRO A 62 22.69 -3.18 -0.94
N SER A 63 22.21 -3.71 0.18
CA SER A 63 22.25 -5.14 0.49
C SER A 63 20.85 -5.73 0.71
N PRO A 64 20.62 -7.01 0.37
CA PRO A 64 19.41 -7.72 0.80
C PRO A 64 19.24 -7.66 2.33
N GLY A 65 18.03 -7.35 2.79
CA GLY A 65 17.69 -7.14 4.19
C GLY A 65 17.87 -5.71 4.70
N ASP A 66 18.45 -4.81 3.90
CA ASP A 66 18.39 -3.37 4.17
C ASP A 66 16.95 -2.89 4.01
N TYR A 67 16.55 -1.93 4.84
CA TYR A 67 15.19 -1.39 4.79
C TYR A 67 15.15 0.10 5.11
N VAL A 68 14.05 0.71 4.68
CA VAL A 68 13.64 2.04 5.08
C VAL A 68 12.24 1.99 5.67
N GLN A 69 12.03 2.76 6.74
CA GLN A 69 10.72 2.97 7.35
C GLN A 69 10.26 4.40 7.14
N PHE A 70 8.96 4.60 6.94
CA PHE A 70 8.35 5.91 6.78
C PHE A 70 7.30 6.20 7.84
N TRP A 71 7.25 7.45 8.30
CA TRP A 71 6.26 7.97 9.23
C TRP A 71 5.96 9.41 8.87
N ASN A 72 4.69 9.80 8.88
CA ASN A 72 4.30 11.20 8.82
C ASN A 72 3.68 11.63 10.15
N THR A 73 4.29 12.59 10.83
CA THR A 73 3.79 13.09 12.11
C THR A 73 2.62 14.07 11.96
N ALA A 74 2.48 14.71 10.81
CA ALA A 74 1.35 15.61 10.51
C ALA A 74 0.11 14.83 10.06
N GLY A 75 0.28 13.63 9.52
CA GLY A 75 -0.80 12.75 9.08
C GLY A 75 -1.57 13.23 7.85
N GLN A 76 -0.93 14.06 7.02
CA GLN A 76 -1.49 14.59 5.77
C GLN A 76 -0.55 14.27 4.61
N LEU A 77 -1.11 13.78 3.50
CA LEU A 77 -0.33 13.18 2.42
C LEU A 77 -0.81 13.72 1.06
N SER A 78 -1.50 12.92 0.27
CA SER A 78 -2.14 13.32 -0.98
C SER A 78 -3.50 13.96 -0.73
N THR A 79 -3.92 14.87 -1.62
CA THR A 79 -5.24 15.52 -1.59
C THR A 79 -6.06 15.30 -2.87
N GLY A 80 -5.45 14.75 -3.93
CA GLY A 80 -6.14 14.41 -5.17
C GLY A 80 -5.24 13.82 -6.24
N ILE A 81 -5.80 13.53 -7.42
CA ILE A 81 -5.07 12.91 -8.55
C ILE A 81 -3.92 13.75 -9.12
N LEU A 82 -3.98 15.08 -8.96
CA LEU A 82 -2.97 16.04 -9.40
C LEU A 82 -2.00 16.41 -8.29
N ASP A 83 -2.39 16.20 -7.03
CA ASP A 83 -1.66 16.57 -5.82
C ASP A 83 -1.47 15.32 -4.95
N CYS A 84 -0.49 14.48 -5.35
CA CYS A 84 -0.28 13.18 -4.73
C CYS A 84 1.18 12.87 -4.47
N VAL A 85 1.41 11.98 -3.51
CA VAL A 85 2.72 11.34 -3.29
C VAL A 85 2.73 9.91 -3.80
N GLN A 86 3.85 9.50 -4.37
CA GLN A 86 3.99 8.20 -5.02
C GLN A 86 5.37 7.62 -4.76
N PHE A 87 5.43 6.36 -4.36
CA PHE A 87 6.67 5.62 -4.31
C PHE A 87 7.15 5.27 -5.72
N ALA A 88 8.45 5.36 -5.92
CA ALA A 88 9.19 4.75 -7.01
C ALA A 88 10.29 3.88 -6.39
N MET A 89 10.56 2.73 -6.97
CA MET A 89 11.50 1.77 -6.41
C MET A 89 12.16 0.91 -7.48
N THR A 90 13.41 0.53 -7.25
CA THR A 90 14.20 -0.36 -8.11
C THR A 90 14.60 -1.63 -7.36
N GLY A 91 14.99 -2.67 -8.11
CA GLY A 91 15.38 -3.96 -7.55
C GLY A 91 14.16 -4.81 -7.19
N THR A 92 14.19 -5.42 -6.02
CA THR A 92 13.09 -6.26 -5.51
C THR A 92 12.82 -5.88 -4.07
N ILE A 93 11.60 -5.44 -3.78
CA ILE A 93 11.21 -4.86 -2.49
C ILE A 93 10.04 -5.64 -1.88
N ALA A 94 10.13 -5.93 -0.59
CA ALA A 94 9.02 -6.40 0.23
C ALA A 94 8.47 -5.25 1.08
N GLY A 95 7.17 -4.96 0.95
CA GLY A 95 6.43 -4.12 1.87
C GLY A 95 5.96 -4.89 3.09
N SER A 96 6.03 -4.25 4.25
CA SER A 96 5.55 -4.75 5.54
C SER A 96 5.21 -3.58 6.47
N GLY A 97 4.63 -3.87 7.63
CA GLY A 97 4.17 -2.85 8.58
C GLY A 97 2.96 -2.08 8.04
N ASN A 98 2.59 -1.00 8.72
CA ASN A 98 1.32 -0.32 8.52
C ASN A 98 1.44 0.94 7.65
N VAL A 99 0.74 1.00 6.51
CA VAL A 99 0.69 2.20 5.66
C VAL A 99 0.12 3.43 6.38
N GLN A 100 -0.72 3.23 7.41
CA GLN A 100 -1.27 4.31 8.23
C GLN A 100 -0.19 5.03 9.04
N SER A 101 1.05 4.55 9.13
CA SER A 101 2.14 5.38 9.67
C SER A 101 2.28 6.69 8.88
N LEU A 102 1.94 6.72 7.60
CA LEU A 102 1.90 7.96 6.80
C LEU A 102 0.70 8.88 7.12
N LEU A 103 -0.25 8.40 7.93
CA LEU A 103 -1.38 9.17 8.47
C LEU A 103 -1.30 9.24 10.01
N ASN A 104 -0.08 9.21 10.55
CA ASN A 104 0.21 9.20 11.97
C ASN A 104 -0.58 8.12 12.75
N PHE A 105 -0.69 6.93 12.15
CA PHE A 105 -1.42 5.77 12.66
C PHE A 105 -2.93 5.96 12.86
N SER A 106 -3.52 6.96 12.21
CA SER A 106 -4.98 7.09 12.14
C SER A 106 -5.60 5.87 11.45
N MET A 107 -6.71 5.35 11.96
CA MET A 107 -7.49 4.28 11.29
C MET A 107 -8.48 4.81 10.24
N GLN A 108 -8.49 6.13 10.05
CA GLN A 108 -9.25 6.79 8.99
C GLN A 108 -8.35 7.03 7.79
N ALA A 109 -8.85 6.74 6.60
CA ALA A 109 -8.22 7.10 5.33
C ALA A 109 -8.99 8.29 4.72
N PRO A 110 -8.47 9.53 4.81
CA PRO A 110 -9.10 10.71 4.23
C PRO A 110 -9.21 10.65 2.70
N ASN A 111 -9.98 11.59 2.14
CA ASN A 111 -10.21 11.66 0.70
C ASN A 111 -8.88 11.66 -0.07
N SER A 112 -8.74 10.73 -1.02
CA SER A 112 -7.54 10.59 -1.87
C SER A 112 -6.20 10.40 -1.16
N CYS A 113 -6.15 10.11 0.14
CA CYS A 113 -4.90 10.18 0.92
C CYS A 113 -3.76 9.25 0.44
N PHE A 114 -4.08 8.08 -0.12
CA PHE A 114 -3.10 7.14 -0.72
C PHE A 114 -3.37 6.89 -2.21
N ILE A 115 -4.00 7.86 -2.87
CA ILE A 115 -4.19 7.82 -4.30
C ILE A 115 -2.85 7.60 -5.00
N LYS A 116 -2.78 6.57 -5.84
CA LYS A 116 -1.60 6.19 -6.63
C LYS A 116 -0.31 5.92 -5.82
N LEU A 117 -0.40 5.66 -4.51
CA LEU A 117 0.77 5.61 -3.61
C LEU A 117 1.87 4.65 -4.08
N PHE A 118 1.53 3.49 -4.63
CA PHE A 118 2.48 2.53 -5.20
C PHE A 118 2.28 2.35 -6.72
N GLN A 119 1.62 3.28 -7.41
CA GLN A 119 1.38 3.14 -8.85
C GLN A 119 2.69 2.93 -9.61
N GLY A 120 2.74 1.91 -10.47
CA GLY A 120 3.89 1.56 -11.30
C GLY A 120 5.05 0.92 -10.53
N CYS A 121 4.88 0.54 -9.26
CA CYS A 121 5.92 -0.11 -8.47
C CYS A 121 6.08 -1.59 -8.87
N ALA A 122 6.63 -1.84 -10.07
CA ALA A 122 6.94 -3.18 -10.55
C ALA A 122 8.02 -3.91 -9.73
N SER A 123 8.73 -3.22 -8.83
CA SER A 123 9.69 -3.82 -7.89
C SER A 123 9.03 -4.31 -6.58
N LEU A 124 7.76 -3.99 -6.32
CA LEU A 124 7.06 -4.36 -5.08
C LEU A 124 6.48 -5.78 -5.18
N ILE A 125 7.03 -6.71 -4.40
CA ILE A 125 6.61 -8.12 -4.39
C ILE A 125 5.50 -8.40 -3.39
N TYR A 126 5.62 -7.81 -2.20
CA TYR A 126 4.67 -7.97 -1.10
C TYR A 126 4.12 -6.62 -0.67
N SER A 127 2.82 -6.54 -0.45
CA SER A 127 2.14 -5.33 0.01
C SER A 127 2.37 -5.12 1.51
N PRO A 128 2.54 -3.88 2.00
CA PRO A 128 2.38 -3.57 3.43
C PRO A 128 0.90 -3.68 3.86
N GLU A 129 0.62 -3.53 5.14
CA GLU A 129 -0.75 -3.60 5.68
C GLU A 129 -1.55 -2.33 5.39
N PHE A 130 -2.84 -2.49 5.06
CA PHE A 130 -3.83 -1.43 4.85
C PHE A 130 -4.98 -1.54 5.87
N PRO A 131 -4.73 -1.29 7.17
CA PRO A 131 -5.67 -1.65 8.22
C PRO A 131 -6.85 -0.67 8.40
N ALA A 132 -6.93 0.42 7.63
CA ALA A 132 -7.96 1.43 7.83
C ALA A 132 -9.37 0.83 7.67
N THR A 133 -10.24 1.11 8.64
CA THR A 133 -11.63 0.64 8.65
C THR A 133 -12.62 1.70 8.19
N THR A 134 -12.20 2.97 8.19
CA THR A 134 -13.03 4.11 7.79
C THR A 134 -12.42 4.77 6.56
N LEU A 135 -13.08 4.64 5.41
CA LEU A 135 -12.56 5.06 4.12
C LEU A 135 -13.38 6.20 3.52
N SER A 136 -12.68 7.27 3.13
CA SER A 136 -13.25 8.38 2.36
C SER A 136 -13.09 8.16 0.85
N GLY A 137 -13.70 9.05 0.05
CA GLY A 137 -13.68 8.96 -1.41
C GLY A 137 -12.27 8.79 -1.98
N ALA A 138 -12.15 7.93 -2.99
CA ALA A 138 -10.91 7.68 -3.75
C ALA A 138 -9.63 7.42 -2.90
N CYS A 139 -9.75 7.05 -1.62
CA CYS A 139 -8.61 7.04 -0.70
C CYS A 139 -7.49 6.08 -1.12
N TYR A 140 -7.82 4.92 -1.74
CA TYR A 140 -6.87 3.96 -2.30
C TYR A 140 -7.02 3.81 -3.84
N TYR A 141 -7.52 4.85 -4.50
CA TYR A 141 -7.65 4.88 -5.97
C TYR A 141 -6.28 4.65 -6.63
N ASN A 142 -6.19 3.73 -7.60
CA ASN A 142 -4.93 3.37 -8.30
C ASN A 142 -3.76 2.96 -7.39
N THR A 143 -3.96 2.64 -6.11
CA THR A 143 -2.81 2.49 -5.17
C THR A 143 -1.77 1.49 -5.66
N PHE A 144 -2.15 0.35 -6.23
CA PHE A 144 -1.25 -0.65 -6.83
C PHE A 144 -1.39 -0.77 -8.35
N TYR A 145 -1.92 0.24 -9.03
CA TYR A 145 -2.04 0.24 -10.49
C TYR A 145 -0.66 -0.04 -11.13
N ASP A 146 -0.57 -0.99 -12.07
CA ASP A 146 0.67 -1.44 -12.72
C ASP A 146 1.76 -2.00 -11.76
N CYS A 147 1.39 -2.48 -10.56
CA CYS A 147 2.30 -3.27 -9.71
C CYS A 147 2.43 -4.71 -10.23
N SER A 148 3.05 -4.89 -11.40
CA SER A 148 3.05 -6.16 -12.14
C SER A 148 3.69 -7.33 -11.39
N ALA A 149 4.60 -7.08 -10.44
CA ALA A 149 5.26 -8.12 -9.64
C ALA A 149 4.61 -8.40 -8.28
N LEU A 150 3.53 -7.69 -7.93
CA LEU A 150 2.85 -7.88 -6.64
C LEU A 150 2.21 -9.26 -6.58
N LEU A 151 2.65 -10.11 -5.65
CA LEU A 151 2.19 -11.50 -5.52
C LEU A 151 0.91 -11.66 -4.72
N THR A 152 0.76 -10.84 -3.67
CA THR A 152 -0.34 -10.92 -2.70
C THR A 152 -0.90 -9.53 -2.40
N ALA A 153 -2.22 -9.42 -2.38
CA ALA A 153 -2.91 -8.21 -1.93
C ALA A 153 -2.91 -8.09 -0.39
N PRO A 154 -2.95 -6.87 0.16
CA PRO A 154 -3.15 -6.64 1.59
C PRO A 154 -4.59 -7.00 2.00
N ALA A 155 -4.78 -7.25 3.30
CA ALA A 155 -6.14 -7.30 3.87
C ALA A 155 -6.82 -5.93 3.76
N LEU A 156 -8.12 -5.93 3.45
CA LEU A 156 -8.94 -4.73 3.28
C LEU A 156 -10.15 -4.80 4.23
N PRO A 157 -10.02 -4.35 5.49
CA PRO A 157 -10.98 -4.66 6.55
C PRO A 157 -12.25 -3.79 6.57
N ALA A 158 -12.34 -2.75 5.72
CA ALA A 158 -13.48 -1.84 5.72
C ALA A 158 -14.79 -2.55 5.33
N THR A 159 -15.84 -2.34 6.13
CA THR A 159 -17.17 -2.92 5.90
C THR A 159 -18.12 -1.97 5.16
N ALA A 160 -17.73 -0.69 5.02
CA ALA A 160 -18.44 0.34 4.27
C ALA A 160 -17.46 1.11 3.37
N LEU A 161 -17.81 1.27 2.10
CA LEU A 161 -16.96 1.87 1.08
C LEU A 161 -17.56 3.15 0.49
N ALA A 162 -16.77 4.22 0.56
CA ALA A 162 -17.05 5.47 -0.13
C ALA A 162 -16.83 5.36 -1.64
N GLY A 163 -17.29 6.38 -2.38
CA GLY A 163 -17.18 6.41 -3.83
C GLY A 163 -15.73 6.27 -4.30
N GLU A 164 -15.51 5.40 -5.28
CA GLU A 164 -14.21 5.17 -5.92
C GLU A 164 -13.05 4.74 -4.99
N CYS A 165 -13.30 4.35 -3.73
CA CYS A 165 -12.23 4.16 -2.74
C CYS A 165 -11.19 3.10 -3.12
N TYR A 166 -11.58 2.02 -3.83
CA TYR A 166 -10.70 0.97 -4.35
C TYR A 166 -10.71 0.88 -5.88
N LYS A 167 -11.17 1.94 -6.56
CA LYS A 167 -11.22 1.99 -8.02
C LYS A 167 -9.82 1.79 -8.60
N TYR A 168 -9.71 0.85 -9.54
CA TYR A 168 -8.45 0.46 -10.19
C TYR A 168 -7.31 0.04 -9.23
N MET A 169 -7.61 -0.31 -7.97
CA MET A 169 -6.59 -0.49 -6.93
C MET A 169 -5.51 -1.50 -7.32
N PHE A 170 -5.84 -2.61 -7.98
CA PHE A 170 -4.91 -3.65 -8.45
C PHE A 170 -4.90 -3.80 -9.98
N TYR A 171 -5.28 -2.75 -10.72
CA TYR A 171 -5.30 -2.80 -12.18
C TYR A 171 -3.92 -3.17 -12.74
N HIS A 172 -3.85 -4.14 -13.66
CA HIS A 172 -2.61 -4.70 -14.23
C HIS A 172 -1.59 -5.26 -13.22
N CYS A 173 -2.01 -5.68 -12.02
CA CYS A 173 -1.18 -6.52 -11.13
C CYS A 173 -1.09 -7.96 -11.67
N SER A 174 -0.33 -8.16 -12.75
CA SER A 174 -0.33 -9.41 -13.52
C SER A 174 0.18 -10.63 -12.74
N SER A 175 1.03 -10.47 -11.73
CA SER A 175 1.54 -11.56 -10.87
C SER A 175 0.70 -11.82 -9.62
N LEU A 176 -0.40 -11.09 -9.41
CA LEU A 176 -1.26 -11.28 -8.25
C LEU A 176 -1.94 -12.66 -8.33
N THR A 177 -1.74 -13.49 -7.32
CA THR A 177 -2.19 -14.90 -7.35
C THR A 177 -3.46 -15.16 -6.53
N ALA A 178 -3.78 -14.28 -5.58
CA ALA A 178 -4.92 -14.44 -4.68
C ALA A 178 -5.67 -13.12 -4.47
N MET A 179 -6.99 -13.20 -4.41
CA MET A 179 -7.85 -12.05 -4.08
C MET A 179 -7.86 -11.82 -2.55
N PRO A 180 -7.87 -10.56 -2.09
CA PRO A 180 -8.10 -10.26 -0.68
C PRO A 180 -9.57 -10.52 -0.33
N ALA A 181 -9.85 -10.78 0.96
CA ALA A 181 -11.22 -10.74 1.45
C ALA A 181 -11.80 -9.32 1.30
N LEU A 182 -13.04 -9.22 0.83
CA LEU A 182 -13.76 -7.97 0.62
C LEU A 182 -15.03 -7.97 1.48
N PRO A 183 -14.94 -7.63 2.78
CA PRO A 183 -16.04 -7.76 3.73
C PRO A 183 -17.11 -6.66 3.61
N ALA A 184 -16.96 -5.72 2.68
CA ALA A 184 -17.85 -4.57 2.56
C ALA A 184 -19.25 -4.95 2.09
N THR A 185 -20.25 -4.48 2.83
CA THR A 185 -21.69 -4.68 2.49
C THR A 185 -22.37 -3.37 2.12
N ALA A 186 -21.84 -2.23 2.57
CA ALA A 186 -22.30 -0.90 2.16
C ALA A 186 -21.39 -0.35 1.05
N LEU A 187 -21.86 -0.37 -0.20
CA LEU A 187 -21.07 -0.04 -1.39
C LEU A 187 -21.56 1.26 -2.05
N SER A 188 -20.66 2.23 -2.21
CA SER A 188 -20.94 3.45 -2.96
C SER A 188 -20.52 3.35 -4.44
N TYR A 189 -20.82 4.39 -5.21
CA TYR A 189 -20.57 4.47 -6.65
C TYR A 189 -19.12 4.13 -7.00
N HIS A 190 -18.95 3.16 -7.91
CA HIS A 190 -17.66 2.74 -8.46
C HIS A 190 -16.57 2.37 -7.43
N CYS A 191 -16.92 2.04 -6.18
CA CYS A 191 -15.95 1.72 -5.13
C CYS A 191 -14.97 0.59 -5.52
N TYR A 192 -15.41 -0.39 -6.32
CA TYR A 192 -14.58 -1.50 -6.84
C TYR A 192 -14.34 -1.46 -8.36
N LYS A 193 -14.65 -0.34 -9.04
CA LYS A 193 -14.60 -0.28 -10.50
C LYS A 193 -13.21 -0.70 -11.01
N ASP A 194 -13.20 -1.72 -11.88
CA ASP A 194 -12.01 -2.27 -12.54
C ASP A 194 -10.85 -2.65 -11.59
N MET A 195 -11.15 -2.92 -10.30
CA MET A 195 -10.14 -3.16 -9.26
C MET A 195 -9.11 -4.23 -9.64
N PHE A 196 -9.52 -5.26 -10.36
CA PHE A 196 -8.71 -6.43 -10.71
C PHE A 196 -8.51 -6.62 -12.23
N ASN A 197 -8.90 -5.65 -13.04
CA ASN A 197 -8.74 -5.79 -14.49
C ASN A 197 -7.25 -5.88 -14.85
N GLY A 198 -6.88 -6.83 -15.72
CA GLY A 198 -5.48 -7.09 -16.09
C GLY A 198 -4.68 -7.93 -15.08
N CYS A 199 -5.29 -8.44 -14.00
CA CYS A 199 -4.65 -9.42 -13.11
C CYS A 199 -4.74 -10.83 -13.71
N THR A 200 -3.74 -11.23 -14.50
CA THR A 200 -3.78 -12.46 -15.31
C THR A 200 -3.38 -13.74 -14.58
N SER A 201 -2.61 -13.64 -13.48
CA SER A 201 -2.15 -14.81 -12.70
C SER A 201 -3.10 -15.24 -11.59
N MET A 202 -4.22 -14.53 -11.41
CA MET A 202 -5.25 -14.98 -10.48
C MET A 202 -5.84 -16.27 -11.05
N ALA A 203 -5.55 -17.40 -10.42
CA ALA A 203 -6.21 -18.65 -10.73
C ALA A 203 -7.72 -18.40 -10.65
N SER A 204 -8.46 -18.79 -11.70
CA SER A 204 -9.91 -18.71 -11.73
C SER A 204 -10.43 -19.34 -10.44
N MET A 205 -10.96 -18.54 -9.51
CA MET A 205 -11.51 -19.07 -8.28
C MET A 205 -12.67 -20.00 -8.67
N ALA A 206 -12.40 -21.30 -8.62
CA ALA A 206 -13.43 -22.28 -8.39
C ALA A 206 -14.13 -21.87 -7.08
N VAL A 207 -15.36 -21.38 -7.24
CA VAL A 207 -16.45 -21.36 -6.27
C VAL A 207 -16.03 -20.96 -4.85
N LEU A 208 -16.27 -19.70 -4.49
CA LEU A 208 -16.65 -19.41 -3.10
C LEU A 208 -17.88 -20.27 -2.78
N PRO A 209 -17.84 -21.22 -1.82
CA PRO A 209 -19.09 -21.63 -1.21
C PRO A 209 -19.60 -20.39 -0.48
N ALA A 210 -20.76 -19.89 -0.91
CA ALA A 210 -21.49 -18.88 -0.17
C ALA A 210 -21.58 -19.31 1.30
N PRO A 211 -21.39 -18.42 2.28
CA PRO A 211 -21.59 -18.77 3.67
C PRO A 211 -23.04 -19.26 3.82
N VAL A 212 -23.18 -20.54 4.16
CA VAL A 212 -24.46 -21.09 4.62
C VAL A 212 -24.72 -20.42 5.95
N LEU A 213 -25.70 -19.52 5.98
CA LEU A 213 -26.29 -19.03 7.21
C LEU A 213 -26.95 -20.23 7.91
N ALA A 214 -26.43 -20.56 9.09
CA ALA A 214 -27.12 -21.36 10.10
C ALA A 214 -27.67 -20.41 11.17
#